data_AF-A0A423VV75-F1
#
_entry.id   AF-A0A423VV75-F1
#
_cell.length_a   1.000
_cell.length_b   1.000
_cell.length_c   1.000
_cell.angle_alpha   90.00
_cell.angle_beta   90.00
_cell.angle_gamma   90.00
#
_symmetry.space_group_name_H-M   'P 1'
#
loop_
_entity.id
_entity.type
_entity.pdbx_description
1 polymer ?
#
loop_
_entity_poly.entity_id
_entity_poly.type
_entity_poly.pdbx_seq_one_letter_code
_entity_poly.pdbx_strand_id
1 'polypeptide(L)'
;MGHCAFGNDTSNPTETCYVSTPGGFNISIEKGIVSATRTYNTLLSAAAADQSDIALPDIMSFAMYRSAADSYYSSTTLGPDSQTYECSLRFCERSYAHLQVINGTANNPEQTATNFSTSSSPGDGDYVLFPSNAEPNLTYWLAYNDWYFLSTELQSMFTATMQSAYGSSTYNMIATLLWTEASDVSKVFRNMSESMTRYIRTANATNIPGEAYHQEMYVHVRWAWFSFPAALATVAAMLVFVTIFVNKSEGLKTWKDSALPFVVPDAEDLSEMEGVAKVLGLKLEVTETGRYALVLSH
;
A
#
# COMPACT_ATOMS: atom_id res chain seq x y z
N MET A 1 -24.67 -38.89 -9.52
CA MET A 1 -23.44 -38.28 -10.08
C MET A 1 -22.94 -39.21 -11.18
N GLY A 2 -22.57 -38.67 -12.34
CA GLY A 2 -22.12 -39.50 -13.46
C GLY A 2 -20.94 -40.37 -13.06
N HIS A 3 -21.00 -41.67 -13.35
CA HIS A 3 -19.86 -42.55 -13.20
C HIS A 3 -18.80 -42.16 -14.22
N CYS A 4 -17.87 -41.31 -13.78
CA CYS A 4 -16.68 -41.04 -14.55
C CYS A 4 -15.71 -42.22 -14.34
N ALA A 5 -15.48 -42.97 -15.40
CA ALA A 5 -14.60 -44.13 -15.41
C ALA A 5 -13.65 -43.99 -16.57
N PHE A 6 -12.37 -44.15 -16.27
CA PHE A 6 -11.34 -44.19 -17.28
C PHE A 6 -11.28 -45.59 -17.90
N GLY A 7 -11.03 -45.64 -19.20
CA GLY A 7 -10.74 -46.88 -19.91
C GLY A 7 -9.46 -47.55 -19.38
N ASN A 8 -9.28 -48.80 -19.78
CA ASN A 8 -8.04 -49.55 -19.53
C ASN A 8 -7.20 -49.63 -20.81
N ASP A 9 -7.35 -48.64 -21.70
CA ASP A 9 -6.77 -48.67 -23.04
C ASP A 9 -5.37 -48.07 -23.01
N THR A 10 -4.38 -48.94 -22.83
CA THR A 10 -2.96 -48.58 -22.83
C THR A 10 -2.46 -48.06 -24.20
N SER A 11 -3.29 -48.10 -25.25
CA SER A 11 -2.94 -47.56 -26.57
C SER A 11 -3.21 -46.06 -26.70
N ASN A 12 -4.04 -45.48 -25.83
CA ASN A 12 -4.30 -44.05 -25.79
C ASN A 12 -3.38 -43.35 -24.78
N PRO A 13 -2.58 -42.35 -25.20
CA PRO A 13 -1.68 -41.63 -24.29
C PRO A 13 -2.45 -40.72 -23.32
N THR A 14 -3.70 -40.37 -23.62
CA THR A 14 -4.56 -39.52 -22.79
C THR A 14 -5.98 -40.07 -22.78
N GLU A 15 -6.58 -40.14 -21.60
CA GLU A 15 -7.98 -40.46 -21.41
C GLU A 15 -8.67 -39.30 -20.68
N THR A 16 -9.71 -38.76 -21.31
CA THR A 16 -10.53 -37.67 -20.77
C THR A 16 -11.87 -38.20 -20.34
N CYS A 17 -12.32 -37.75 -19.18
CA CYS A 17 -13.59 -38.09 -18.61
C CYS A 17 -14.36 -36.82 -18.25
N TYR A 18 -15.67 -36.83 -18.48
CA TYR A 18 -16.56 -35.69 -18.28
C TYR A 18 -17.45 -35.93 -17.08
N VAL A 19 -17.45 -34.99 -16.13
CA VAL A 19 -18.33 -35.00 -14.97
C VAL A 19 -19.34 -33.88 -15.12
N SER A 20 -20.61 -34.25 -15.25
CA SER A 20 -21.72 -33.29 -15.23
C SER A 20 -22.21 -33.06 -13.81
N THR A 21 -22.28 -31.79 -13.39
CA THR A 21 -22.89 -31.41 -12.10
C THR A 21 -24.39 -31.17 -12.24
N PRO A 22 -25.18 -31.21 -11.14
CA PRO A 22 -26.60 -30.94 -11.19
C PRO A 22 -26.98 -29.58 -11.80
N GLY A 23 -26.13 -28.55 -11.64
CA GLY A 23 -26.29 -27.23 -12.25
C GLY A 23 -25.93 -27.15 -13.74
N GLY A 24 -25.61 -28.28 -14.38
CA GLY A 24 -25.34 -28.33 -15.82
C GLY A 24 -23.90 -28.03 -16.21
N PHE A 25 -22.98 -27.87 -15.26
CA PHE A 25 -21.56 -27.70 -15.55
C PHE A 25 -20.95 -29.01 -16.04
N ASN A 26 -20.11 -28.93 -17.07
CA ASN A 26 -19.35 -30.07 -17.57
C ASN A 26 -17.85 -29.90 -17.26
N ILE A 27 -17.35 -30.72 -16.35
CA ILE A 27 -15.96 -30.65 -15.87
C ILE A 27 -15.14 -31.74 -16.55
N SER A 28 -14.06 -31.38 -17.22
CA SER A 28 -13.11 -32.33 -17.80
C SER A 28 -12.07 -32.77 -16.77
N ILE A 29 -11.84 -34.07 -16.71
CA ILE A 29 -10.85 -34.73 -15.86
C ILE A 29 -10.01 -35.60 -16.78
N GLU A 30 -8.71 -35.36 -16.78
CA GLU A 30 -7.79 -36.05 -17.67
C GLU A 30 -6.83 -36.90 -16.86
N LYS A 31 -6.49 -38.06 -17.42
CA LYS A 31 -5.29 -38.81 -17.06
C LYS A 31 -4.51 -39.06 -18.35
N GLY A 32 -3.19 -39.15 -18.26
CA GLY A 32 -2.39 -39.53 -19.41
C GLY A 32 -1.05 -40.14 -19.03
N ILE A 33 -0.47 -40.86 -19.98
CA ILE A 33 0.80 -41.55 -19.86
C ILE A 33 1.80 -40.82 -20.75
N VAL A 34 2.85 -40.27 -20.14
CA VAL A 34 3.96 -39.60 -20.83
C VAL A 34 5.08 -40.59 -21.15
N SER A 35 5.32 -41.55 -20.26
CA SER A 35 6.26 -42.66 -20.47
C SER A 35 5.88 -43.85 -19.59
N ALA A 36 6.59 -44.98 -19.73
CA ALA A 36 6.39 -46.18 -18.91
C ALA A 36 6.45 -45.94 -17.39
N THR A 37 7.01 -44.81 -16.95
CA THR A 37 7.15 -44.46 -15.53
C THR A 37 6.56 -43.08 -15.18
N ARG A 38 5.99 -42.35 -16.14
CA ARG A 38 5.47 -41.00 -15.93
C ARG A 38 4.03 -40.90 -16.43
N THR A 39 3.13 -40.54 -15.54
CA THR A 39 1.74 -40.21 -15.87
C THR A 39 1.37 -38.87 -15.27
N TYR A 40 0.31 -38.28 -15.79
CA TYR A 40 -0.34 -37.14 -15.16
C TYR A 40 -1.82 -37.43 -14.93
N ASN A 41 -2.38 -36.70 -13.99
CA ASN A 41 -3.79 -36.74 -13.61
C ASN A 41 -4.22 -35.32 -13.26
N THR A 42 -5.47 -34.98 -13.57
CA THR A 42 -6.10 -33.74 -13.14
C THR A 42 -6.28 -33.74 -11.62
N LEU A 43 -5.67 -32.76 -10.97
CA LEU A 43 -5.73 -32.50 -9.53
C LEU A 43 -6.86 -31.52 -9.18
N LEU A 44 -7.08 -30.54 -10.06
CA LEU A 44 -8.16 -29.56 -9.97
C LEU A 44 -8.67 -29.26 -11.38
N SER A 45 -9.99 -29.17 -11.54
CA SER A 45 -10.61 -28.65 -12.75
C SER A 45 -11.81 -27.81 -12.35
N ALA A 46 -11.76 -26.52 -12.64
CA ALA A 46 -12.80 -25.56 -12.30
C ALA A 46 -13.30 -24.88 -13.57
N ALA A 47 -14.63 -24.82 -13.71
CA ALA A 47 -15.33 -24.21 -14.82
C ALA A 47 -16.37 -23.24 -14.29
N ALA A 48 -16.25 -21.97 -14.64
CA ALA A 48 -17.24 -20.93 -14.34
C ALA A 48 -18.23 -20.76 -15.48
N ALA A 49 -19.47 -20.40 -15.15
CA ALA A 49 -20.51 -20.11 -16.13
C ALA A 49 -20.14 -18.84 -16.91
N ASP A 50 -20.54 -18.78 -18.17
CA ASP A 50 -20.39 -17.56 -18.95
C ASP A 50 -21.22 -16.43 -18.34
N GLN A 51 -20.65 -15.22 -18.36
CA GLN A 51 -21.31 -14.03 -17.82
C GLN A 51 -22.72 -13.83 -18.40
N SER A 52 -22.96 -14.21 -19.66
CA SER A 52 -24.27 -14.11 -20.31
C SER A 52 -25.35 -15.00 -19.69
N ASP A 53 -24.94 -16.06 -19.00
CA ASP A 53 -25.84 -17.03 -18.36
C ASP A 53 -26.13 -16.67 -16.90
N ILE A 54 -25.47 -15.63 -16.37
CA ILE A 54 -25.62 -15.18 -15.00
C ILE A 54 -26.56 -13.97 -14.97
N ALA A 55 -27.62 -14.06 -14.15
CA ALA A 55 -28.53 -12.97 -13.89
C ALA A 55 -28.34 -12.43 -12.47
N LEU A 56 -28.44 -11.10 -12.30
CA LEU A 56 -28.48 -10.49 -10.98
C LEU A 56 -29.63 -11.09 -10.13
N PRO A 57 -29.43 -11.32 -8.82
CA PRO A 57 -28.33 -10.81 -7.97
C PRO A 57 -27.09 -11.70 -7.92
N ASP A 58 -27.01 -12.75 -8.74
CA ASP A 58 -25.84 -13.61 -8.80
C ASP A 58 -24.68 -12.89 -9.53
N ILE A 59 -23.46 -13.12 -9.03
CA ILE A 59 -22.22 -12.51 -9.53
C ILE A 59 -21.45 -13.53 -10.37
N MET A 60 -21.34 -14.76 -9.88
CA MET A 60 -20.67 -15.87 -10.56
C MET A 60 -21.28 -17.19 -10.10
N SER A 61 -21.31 -18.17 -10.99
CA SER A 61 -21.51 -19.57 -10.65
C SER A 61 -20.41 -20.40 -11.29
N PHE A 62 -19.93 -21.39 -10.57
CA PHE A 62 -18.89 -22.28 -11.08
C PHE A 62 -19.02 -23.65 -10.42
N ALA A 63 -18.48 -24.65 -11.09
CA ALA A 63 -18.29 -25.96 -10.53
C ALA A 63 -16.80 -26.32 -10.57
N MET A 64 -16.37 -27.08 -9.57
CA MET A 64 -15.00 -27.56 -9.51
C MET A 64 -14.92 -29.01 -9.07
N TYR A 65 -13.97 -29.71 -9.67
CA TYR A 65 -13.49 -31.01 -9.29
C TYR A 65 -12.14 -30.85 -8.61
N ARG A 66 -11.92 -31.61 -7.53
CA ARG A 66 -10.62 -31.71 -6.88
C ARG A 66 -10.30 -33.15 -6.51
N SER A 67 -9.02 -33.49 -6.50
CA SER A 67 -8.51 -34.75 -5.98
C SER A 67 -7.22 -34.57 -5.17
N ALA A 68 -6.97 -35.52 -4.27
CA ALA A 68 -5.69 -35.63 -3.57
C ALA A 68 -4.52 -35.80 -4.55
N ALA A 69 -3.34 -35.33 -4.15
CA ALA A 69 -2.10 -35.43 -4.94
C ALA A 69 -1.70 -36.88 -5.27
N ASP A 70 -2.07 -37.82 -4.40
CA ASP A 70 -1.57 -39.21 -4.38
C ASP A 70 -2.50 -40.23 -5.04
N SER A 71 -3.36 -39.84 -6.00
CA SER A 71 -4.18 -40.82 -6.71
C SER A 71 -3.31 -41.77 -7.55
N TYR A 72 -3.05 -42.93 -6.97
CA TYR A 72 -2.20 -44.01 -7.47
C TYR A 72 -2.55 -44.47 -8.89
N TYR A 73 -1.50 -44.78 -9.63
CA TYR A 73 -1.31 -44.94 -11.08
C TYR A 73 -2.23 -45.93 -11.85
N SER A 74 -3.20 -46.60 -11.22
CA SER A 74 -3.95 -47.67 -11.89
C SER A 74 -5.45 -47.69 -11.62
N SER A 75 -6.00 -46.66 -10.98
CA SER A 75 -7.44 -46.61 -10.76
C SER A 75 -8.15 -46.23 -12.05
N THR A 76 -9.04 -47.11 -12.55
CA THR A 76 -10.04 -46.77 -13.58
C THR A 76 -11.14 -45.85 -13.05
N THR A 77 -11.10 -45.52 -11.76
CA THR A 77 -12.07 -44.70 -11.06
C THR A 77 -11.42 -43.44 -10.48
N LEU A 78 -12.20 -42.37 -10.31
CA LEU A 78 -11.72 -41.18 -9.58
C LEU A 78 -11.22 -41.59 -8.20
N GLY A 79 -10.18 -40.90 -7.72
CA GLY A 79 -9.59 -41.19 -6.42
C GLY A 79 -10.64 -41.20 -5.30
N PRO A 80 -10.44 -42.02 -4.24
CA PRO A 80 -11.41 -42.14 -3.14
C PRO A 80 -11.71 -40.81 -2.43
N ASP A 81 -10.78 -39.85 -2.49
CA ASP A 81 -10.91 -38.50 -1.92
C ASP A 81 -11.27 -37.43 -2.95
N SER A 82 -11.82 -37.84 -4.10
CA SER A 82 -12.31 -36.89 -5.10
C SER A 82 -13.59 -36.21 -4.63
N GLN A 83 -13.67 -34.89 -4.83
CA GLN A 83 -14.82 -34.09 -4.44
C GLN A 83 -15.20 -33.13 -5.56
N THR A 84 -16.50 -33.03 -5.79
CA THR A 84 -17.07 -32.08 -6.74
C THR A 84 -17.90 -31.06 -5.98
N TYR A 85 -17.66 -29.80 -6.25
CA TYR A 85 -18.37 -28.68 -5.66
C TYR A 85 -19.08 -27.91 -6.76
N GLU A 86 -20.26 -27.41 -6.41
CA GLU A 86 -21.01 -26.46 -7.21
C GLU A 86 -21.31 -25.27 -6.32
N CYS A 87 -21.00 -24.07 -6.78
CA CYS A 87 -21.00 -22.86 -5.97
C CYS A 87 -21.60 -21.69 -6.75
N SER A 88 -22.28 -20.80 -6.03
CA SER A 88 -22.74 -19.52 -6.54
C SER A 88 -22.36 -18.41 -5.56
N LEU A 89 -21.89 -17.29 -6.10
CA LEU A 89 -21.64 -16.06 -5.35
C LEU A 89 -22.72 -15.06 -5.75
N ARG A 90 -23.37 -14.45 -4.76
CA ARG A 90 -24.49 -13.53 -4.97
C ARG A 90 -24.41 -12.33 -4.05
N PHE A 91 -24.99 -11.21 -4.48
CA PHE A 91 -25.14 -10.05 -3.61
C PHE A 91 -26.14 -10.33 -2.48
N CYS A 92 -25.79 -9.88 -1.28
CA CYS A 92 -26.65 -9.90 -0.11
C CYS A 92 -26.43 -8.64 0.72
N GLU A 93 -27.48 -8.21 1.42
CA GLU A 93 -27.40 -7.18 2.44
C GLU A 93 -26.89 -7.81 3.73
N ARG A 94 -25.95 -7.14 4.39
CA ARG A 94 -25.51 -7.49 5.74
C ARG A 94 -25.92 -6.39 6.71
N SER A 95 -26.84 -6.70 7.61
CA SER A 95 -27.22 -5.83 8.70
C SER A 95 -26.41 -6.15 9.95
N TYR A 96 -25.99 -5.12 10.66
CA TYR A 96 -25.17 -5.20 11.86
C TYR A 96 -25.97 -4.66 13.05
N ALA A 97 -26.43 -5.55 13.93
CA ALA A 97 -27.14 -5.18 15.15
C ALA A 97 -26.15 -4.99 16.31
N HIS A 98 -26.51 -4.08 17.23
CA HIS A 98 -25.76 -3.84 18.47
C HIS A 98 -24.29 -3.42 18.30
N LEU A 99 -23.93 -2.76 17.19
CA LEU A 99 -22.59 -2.21 17.00
C LEU A 99 -22.30 -1.08 18.02
N GLN A 100 -21.27 -1.25 18.83
CA GLN A 100 -20.78 -0.28 19.80
C GLN A 100 -19.27 -0.10 19.61
N VAL A 101 -18.83 1.15 19.52
CA VAL A 101 -17.41 1.50 19.45
C VAL A 101 -17.04 2.21 20.74
N ILE A 102 -16.25 1.55 21.59
CA ILE A 102 -15.82 2.07 22.89
C ILE A 102 -14.30 2.21 22.85
N ASN A 103 -13.76 3.40 23.14
CA ASN A 103 -12.31 3.67 23.12
C ASN A 103 -11.61 3.27 21.80
N GLY A 104 -12.29 3.45 20.67
CA GLY A 104 -11.73 3.13 19.34
C GLY A 104 -11.72 1.65 18.98
N THR A 105 -12.20 0.75 19.85
CA THR A 105 -12.43 -0.65 19.53
C THR A 105 -13.92 -0.92 19.33
N ALA A 106 -14.27 -1.45 18.15
CA ALA A 106 -15.61 -1.93 17.87
C ALA A 106 -15.84 -3.30 18.51
N ASN A 107 -17.02 -3.52 19.07
CA ASN A 107 -17.47 -4.85 19.47
C ASN A 107 -17.75 -5.73 18.23
N ASN A 108 -17.99 -7.03 18.43
CA ASN A 108 -18.43 -7.93 17.36
C ASN A 108 -19.96 -7.83 17.25
N PRO A 109 -20.52 -7.04 16.32
CA PRO A 109 -21.97 -6.94 16.16
C PRO A 109 -22.56 -8.26 15.70
N GLU A 110 -23.83 -8.49 16.04
CA GLU A 110 -24.61 -9.57 15.46
C GLU A 110 -24.87 -9.26 13.98
N GLN A 111 -24.62 -10.23 13.11
CA GLN A 111 -24.68 -10.06 11.66
C GLN A 111 -25.81 -10.88 11.10
N THR A 112 -26.72 -10.24 10.36
CA THR A 112 -27.76 -10.94 9.61
C THR A 112 -27.57 -10.69 8.13
N ALA A 113 -27.66 -11.74 7.32
CA ALA A 113 -27.56 -11.67 5.86
C ALA A 113 -28.93 -11.87 5.22
N THR A 114 -29.35 -10.91 4.38
CA THR A 114 -30.61 -10.90 3.65
C THR A 114 -30.32 -10.91 2.15
N ASN A 115 -31.01 -11.75 1.39
CA ASN A 115 -30.83 -11.77 -0.07
C ASN A 115 -31.40 -10.50 -0.70
N PHE A 116 -30.81 -10.10 -1.83
CA PHE A 116 -31.37 -9.03 -2.65
C PHE A 116 -32.34 -9.56 -3.68
N SER A 117 -33.33 -8.73 -3.99
CA SER A 117 -34.19 -8.81 -5.16
C SER A 117 -33.83 -7.66 -6.10
N THR A 118 -34.08 -7.86 -7.39
CA THR A 118 -33.62 -6.95 -8.44
C THR A 118 -34.80 -6.42 -9.24
N SER A 119 -34.72 -5.16 -9.64
CA SER A 119 -35.60 -4.56 -10.66
C SER A 119 -34.75 -3.75 -11.63
N SER A 120 -35.01 -3.91 -12.93
CA SER A 120 -34.37 -3.11 -13.97
C SER A 120 -34.92 -1.69 -13.98
N SER A 121 -34.06 -0.67 -13.92
CA SER A 121 -34.48 0.71 -14.15
C SER A 121 -34.74 0.94 -15.65
N PRO A 122 -35.88 1.52 -16.05
CA PRO A 122 -36.12 1.84 -17.45
C PRO A 122 -35.32 3.09 -17.85
N GLY A 123 -34.18 2.90 -18.53
CA GLY A 123 -33.51 3.98 -19.26
C GLY A 123 -31.98 3.94 -19.27
N ASP A 124 -31.35 3.64 -18.13
CA ASP A 124 -29.91 3.90 -17.95
C ASP A 124 -29.03 2.65 -17.81
N GLY A 125 -29.62 1.46 -17.89
CA GLY A 125 -28.86 0.20 -17.71
C GLY A 125 -28.47 -0.08 -16.26
N ASP A 126 -28.85 0.77 -15.30
CA ASP A 126 -28.60 0.52 -13.88
C ASP A 126 -29.62 -0.46 -13.29
N TYR A 127 -29.15 -1.30 -12.37
CA TYR A 127 -29.99 -2.20 -11.59
C TYR A 127 -30.28 -1.61 -10.22
N VAL A 128 -31.55 -1.75 -9.82
CA VAL A 128 -31.99 -1.44 -8.47
C VAL A 128 -32.05 -2.74 -7.69
N LEU A 129 -31.25 -2.81 -6.63
CA LEU A 129 -31.23 -3.87 -5.65
C LEU A 129 -32.05 -3.43 -4.44
N PHE A 130 -32.95 -4.28 -3.96
CA PHE A 130 -33.71 -4.04 -2.75
C PHE A 130 -33.74 -5.32 -1.92
N PRO A 131 -33.66 -5.25 -0.58
CA PRO A 131 -33.63 -6.46 0.23
C PRO A 131 -34.95 -7.21 0.11
N SER A 132 -34.90 -8.53 -0.04
CA SER A 132 -36.12 -9.36 -0.23
C SER A 132 -37.12 -9.26 0.93
N ASN A 133 -36.65 -8.83 2.11
CA ASN A 133 -37.43 -8.76 3.35
C ASN A 133 -37.64 -7.32 3.87
N ALA A 134 -37.13 -6.29 3.18
CA ALA A 134 -37.10 -4.93 3.72
C ALA A 134 -38.25 -4.05 3.22
N GLU A 135 -38.50 -2.98 3.96
CA GLU A 135 -39.41 -1.90 3.63
C GLU A 135 -39.06 -1.27 2.26
N PRO A 136 -40.07 -0.84 1.47
CA PRO A 136 -39.91 -0.42 0.07
C PRO A 136 -39.02 0.82 -0.18
N ASN A 137 -38.47 1.43 0.87
CA ASN A 137 -37.70 2.67 0.79
C ASN A 137 -36.17 2.45 0.80
N LEU A 138 -35.68 1.23 1.00
CA LEU A 138 -34.24 0.94 0.99
C LEU A 138 -33.84 0.33 -0.35
N THR A 139 -33.39 1.19 -1.27
CA THR A 139 -32.93 0.78 -2.61
C THR A 139 -31.45 1.09 -2.77
N TYR A 140 -30.70 0.13 -3.31
CA TYR A 140 -29.31 0.26 -3.69
C TYR A 140 -29.20 0.27 -5.21
N TRP A 141 -28.28 1.08 -5.74
CA TRP A 141 -28.04 1.18 -7.16
C TRP A 141 -26.73 0.48 -7.50
N LEU A 142 -26.75 -0.33 -8.56
CA LEU A 142 -25.58 -1.01 -9.09
C LEU A 142 -25.53 -0.79 -10.59
N ALA A 143 -24.44 -0.21 -11.08
CA ALA A 143 -24.22 -0.03 -12.50
C ALA A 143 -24.04 -1.39 -13.18
N TYR A 144 -24.70 -1.60 -14.33
CA TYR A 144 -24.56 -2.84 -15.11
C TYR A 144 -23.10 -3.13 -15.44
N ASN A 145 -22.34 -2.11 -15.84
CA ASN A 145 -20.93 -2.29 -16.22
C ASN A 145 -20.08 -2.79 -15.05
N ASP A 146 -20.29 -2.28 -13.84
CA ASP A 146 -19.53 -2.71 -12.66
C ASP A 146 -19.82 -4.17 -12.32
N TRP A 147 -21.09 -4.57 -12.36
CA TRP A 147 -21.48 -5.97 -12.19
C TRP A 147 -20.91 -6.85 -13.31
N TYR A 148 -21.03 -6.43 -14.57
CA TYR A 148 -20.53 -7.14 -15.74
C TYR A 148 -19.03 -7.40 -15.61
N PHE A 149 -18.23 -6.36 -15.38
CA PHE A 149 -16.78 -6.47 -15.23
C PHE A 149 -16.41 -7.35 -14.04
N LEU A 150 -17.07 -7.18 -12.89
CA LEU A 150 -16.86 -8.01 -11.72
C LEU A 150 -17.12 -9.49 -12.03
N SER A 151 -18.23 -9.80 -12.70
CA SER A 151 -18.61 -11.17 -13.08
C SER A 151 -17.58 -11.78 -14.04
N THR A 152 -17.17 -11.04 -15.08
CA THR A 152 -16.18 -11.53 -16.05
C THR A 152 -14.80 -11.78 -15.44
N GLU A 153 -14.34 -10.91 -14.54
CA GLU A 153 -13.04 -11.08 -13.89
C GLU A 153 -13.06 -12.30 -12.96
N LEU A 154 -14.15 -12.47 -12.22
CA LEU A 154 -14.35 -13.64 -11.39
C LEU A 154 -14.47 -14.93 -12.23
N GLN A 155 -15.15 -14.89 -13.37
CA GLN A 155 -15.21 -16.04 -14.28
C GLN A 155 -13.79 -16.48 -14.71
N SER A 156 -12.93 -15.54 -15.10
CA SER A 156 -11.54 -15.80 -15.47
C SER A 156 -10.73 -16.38 -14.29
N MET A 157 -10.95 -15.86 -13.09
CA MET A 157 -10.33 -16.33 -11.86
C MET A 157 -10.74 -17.76 -11.46
N PHE A 158 -11.96 -18.19 -11.76
CA PHE A 158 -12.49 -19.50 -11.39
C PHE A 158 -12.50 -20.52 -12.54
N THR A 159 -11.89 -20.18 -13.66
CA THR A 159 -11.65 -21.09 -14.79
C THR A 159 -10.19 -21.53 -14.78
N ALA A 160 -9.91 -22.73 -14.27
CA ALA A 160 -8.54 -23.21 -14.11
C ALA A 160 -8.44 -24.74 -14.10
N THR A 161 -7.30 -25.25 -14.59
CA THR A 161 -6.96 -26.67 -14.53
C THR A 161 -5.56 -26.85 -13.93
N MET A 162 -5.46 -27.78 -12.98
CA MET A 162 -4.18 -28.21 -12.41
C MET A 162 -4.01 -29.70 -12.68
N GLN A 163 -2.88 -30.06 -13.26
CA GLN A 163 -2.47 -31.43 -13.45
C GLN A 163 -1.20 -31.71 -12.62
N SER A 164 -0.94 -32.98 -12.32
CA SER A 164 0.30 -33.38 -11.64
C SER A 164 1.54 -33.16 -12.51
N ALA A 165 2.74 -33.41 -11.97
CA ALA A 165 4.04 -32.92 -12.43
C ALA A 165 4.40 -33.09 -13.93
N TYR A 166 3.66 -33.89 -14.69
CA TYR A 166 3.90 -34.15 -16.11
C TYR A 166 2.74 -33.72 -17.04
N GLY A 167 1.71 -33.08 -16.49
CA GLY A 167 0.56 -32.57 -17.23
C GLY A 167 0.65 -31.09 -17.58
N SER A 168 -0.22 -30.65 -18.48
CA SER A 168 -0.43 -29.23 -18.79
C SER A 168 -1.35 -28.61 -17.74
N SER A 169 -0.89 -27.54 -17.10
CA SER A 169 -1.69 -26.83 -16.09
C SER A 169 -1.92 -25.39 -16.52
N THR A 170 -3.18 -24.97 -16.54
CA THR A 170 -3.60 -23.57 -16.68
C THR A 170 -4.12 -23.14 -15.32
N TYR A 171 -3.20 -22.81 -14.42
CA TYR A 171 -3.53 -22.47 -13.04
C TYR A 171 -3.27 -21.01 -12.75
N ASN A 172 -4.13 -20.43 -11.92
CA ASN A 172 -3.95 -19.11 -11.35
C ASN A 172 -3.73 -19.27 -9.83
N MET A 173 -3.52 -18.16 -9.13
CA MET A 173 -3.30 -18.18 -7.68
C MET A 173 -4.49 -18.80 -6.93
N ILE A 174 -5.71 -18.58 -7.40
CA ILE A 174 -6.93 -19.13 -6.79
C ILE A 174 -6.99 -20.64 -6.95
N ALA A 175 -6.64 -21.17 -8.12
CA ALA A 175 -6.58 -22.60 -8.38
C ALA A 175 -5.62 -23.29 -7.40
N THR A 176 -4.43 -22.72 -7.20
CA THR A 176 -3.46 -23.23 -6.23
C THR A 176 -4.04 -23.23 -4.82
N LEU A 177 -4.69 -22.13 -4.39
CA LEU A 177 -5.34 -22.05 -3.07
C LEU A 177 -6.47 -23.08 -2.89
N LEU A 178 -7.31 -23.26 -3.91
CA LEU A 178 -8.42 -24.22 -3.90
C LEU A 178 -7.93 -25.68 -3.81
N TRP A 179 -6.73 -25.95 -4.33
CA TRP A 179 -6.10 -27.27 -4.23
C TRP A 179 -5.32 -27.48 -2.92
N THR A 180 -4.49 -26.51 -2.48
CA THR A 180 -3.56 -26.68 -1.34
C THR A 180 -4.20 -26.52 0.04
N GLU A 181 -5.05 -25.52 0.23
CA GLU A 181 -5.48 -25.04 1.57
C GLU A 181 -6.77 -25.71 2.07
N ALA A 182 -7.42 -26.52 1.24
CA ALA A 182 -8.86 -26.71 1.37
C ALA A 182 -9.24 -27.99 2.12
N SER A 183 -9.02 -28.05 3.43
CA SER A 183 -9.90 -28.91 4.26
C SER A 183 -11.36 -28.41 4.24
N ASP A 184 -11.57 -27.12 3.95
CA ASP A 184 -12.89 -26.48 3.93
C ASP A 184 -12.99 -25.41 2.81
N VAL A 185 -13.52 -25.82 1.66
CA VAL A 185 -13.80 -24.93 0.51
C VAL A 185 -14.74 -23.79 0.92
N SER A 186 -15.72 -24.07 1.78
CA SER A 186 -16.69 -23.07 2.24
C SER A 186 -16.01 -21.96 3.04
N LYS A 187 -14.96 -22.28 3.81
CA LYS A 187 -14.17 -21.27 4.52
C LYS A 187 -13.44 -20.32 3.58
N VAL A 188 -12.88 -20.82 2.47
CA VAL A 188 -12.22 -19.99 1.44
C VAL A 188 -13.21 -18.99 0.85
N PHE A 189 -14.40 -19.45 0.45
CA PHE A 189 -15.44 -18.56 -0.10
C PHE A 189 -15.99 -17.57 0.93
N ARG A 190 -16.12 -17.97 2.19
CA ARG A 190 -16.49 -17.05 3.27
C ARG A 190 -15.48 -15.92 3.39
N ASN A 191 -14.18 -16.24 3.50
CA ASN A 191 -13.12 -15.25 3.61
C ASN A 191 -13.04 -14.35 2.37
N MET A 192 -13.21 -14.92 1.17
CA MET A 192 -13.28 -14.16 -0.08
C MET A 192 -14.46 -13.17 -0.06
N SER A 193 -15.66 -13.62 0.30
CA SER A 193 -16.85 -12.76 0.37
C SER A 193 -16.67 -11.62 1.40
N GLU A 194 -16.03 -11.90 2.54
CA GLU A 194 -15.73 -10.90 3.57
C GLU A 194 -14.71 -9.87 3.08
N SER A 195 -13.66 -10.31 2.38
CA SER A 195 -12.66 -9.44 1.78
C SER A 195 -13.28 -8.53 0.71
N MET A 196 -14.07 -9.09 -0.20
CA MET A 196 -14.81 -8.33 -1.21
C MET A 196 -15.76 -7.32 -0.57
N THR A 197 -16.51 -7.72 0.46
CA THR A 197 -17.41 -6.83 1.20
C THR A 197 -16.64 -5.65 1.82
N ARG A 198 -15.48 -5.92 2.44
CA ARG A 198 -14.64 -4.88 3.01
C ARG A 198 -14.13 -3.93 1.93
N TYR A 199 -13.69 -4.47 0.80
CA TYR A 199 -13.20 -3.67 -0.32
C TYR A 199 -14.30 -2.77 -0.88
N ILE A 200 -15.49 -3.32 -1.18
CA ILE A 200 -16.66 -2.56 -1.67
C ILE A 200 -17.06 -1.44 -0.70
N ARG A 201 -16.98 -1.67 0.62
CA ARG A 201 -17.28 -0.63 1.63
C ARG A 201 -16.28 0.52 1.66
N THR A 202 -15.03 0.26 1.27
CA THR A 202 -13.95 1.27 1.29
C THR A 202 -13.68 1.88 -0.08
N ALA A 203 -14.07 1.19 -1.15
CA ALA A 203 -13.85 1.62 -2.51
C ALA A 203 -14.86 2.70 -2.88
N ASN A 204 -14.34 3.84 -3.35
CA ASN A 204 -15.16 4.97 -3.77
C ASN A 204 -15.50 4.83 -5.26
N ALA A 205 -16.61 4.18 -5.58
CA ALA A 205 -17.21 4.26 -6.93
C ALA A 205 -18.17 5.46 -7.04
N THR A 206 -18.78 5.86 -5.92
CA THR A 206 -19.77 6.95 -5.84
C THR A 206 -19.46 7.86 -4.67
N ASN A 207 -19.39 9.17 -4.94
CA ASN A 207 -19.33 10.18 -3.88
C ASN A 207 -20.71 10.26 -3.21
N ILE A 208 -20.83 9.70 -2.02
CA ILE A 208 -22.02 9.90 -1.19
C ILE A 208 -21.89 11.29 -0.57
N PRO A 209 -22.82 12.22 -0.84
CA PRO A 209 -22.79 13.53 -0.19
C PRO A 209 -23.00 13.33 1.32
N GLY A 210 -21.98 13.68 2.10
CA GLY A 210 -21.98 13.57 3.56
C GLY A 210 -20.90 14.44 4.16
N GLU A 211 -21.06 14.82 5.42
CA GLU A 211 -20.03 15.54 6.15
C GLU A 211 -18.92 14.56 6.59
N ALA A 212 -17.79 14.60 5.89
CA ALA A 212 -16.60 13.84 6.28
C ALA A 212 -15.72 14.70 7.20
N TYR A 213 -15.49 14.25 8.43
CA TYR A 213 -14.54 14.88 9.34
C TYR A 213 -13.13 14.40 9.00
N HIS A 214 -12.26 15.32 8.61
CA HIS A 214 -10.83 15.05 8.41
C HIS A 214 -10.02 15.68 9.55
N GLN A 215 -8.97 14.98 9.97
CA GLN A 215 -8.05 15.52 10.98
C GLN A 215 -7.17 16.60 10.35
N GLU A 216 -7.50 17.86 10.62
CA GLU A 216 -6.63 18.98 10.27
C GLU A 216 -5.56 19.20 11.34
N MET A 217 -4.31 19.38 10.89
CA MET A 217 -3.20 19.70 11.79
C MET A 217 -3.22 21.19 12.13
N TYR A 218 -3.72 21.54 13.31
CA TYR A 218 -3.68 22.92 13.83
C TYR A 218 -2.31 23.23 14.44
N VAL A 219 -1.55 24.12 13.81
CA VAL A 219 -0.32 24.66 14.40
C VAL A 219 -0.67 25.82 15.33
N HIS A 220 -0.61 25.58 16.64
CA HIS A 220 -0.81 26.62 17.64
C HIS A 220 0.47 27.45 17.85
N VAL A 221 0.58 28.60 17.18
CA VAL A 221 1.72 29.51 17.32
C VAL A 221 1.62 30.26 18.65
N ARG A 222 2.53 29.95 19.60
CA ARG A 222 2.62 30.64 20.89
C ARG A 222 3.39 31.96 20.75
N TRP A 223 2.68 33.04 20.43
CA TRP A 223 3.22 34.41 20.33
C TRP A 223 3.93 34.91 21.60
N ALA A 224 3.64 34.32 22.76
CA ALA A 224 4.30 34.66 24.03
C ALA A 224 5.83 34.58 23.94
N TRP A 225 6.39 33.68 23.13
CA TRP A 225 7.84 33.50 22.98
C TRP A 225 8.49 34.58 22.11
N PHE A 226 7.72 35.30 21.29
CA PHE A 226 8.21 36.45 20.51
C PHE A 226 8.33 37.73 21.34
N SER A 227 7.66 37.81 22.50
CA SER A 227 7.71 39.00 23.36
C SER A 227 9.11 39.24 23.95
N PHE A 228 9.84 38.18 24.29
CA PHE A 228 11.18 38.25 24.85
C PHE A 228 12.24 38.82 23.89
N PRO A 229 12.44 38.27 22.67
CA PRO A 229 13.38 38.84 21.71
C PRO A 229 12.95 40.24 21.24
N ALA A 230 11.64 40.54 21.15
CA ALA A 230 11.16 41.88 20.85
C ALA A 230 11.53 42.89 21.95
N ALA A 231 11.33 42.53 23.22
CA ALA A 231 11.74 43.36 24.36
C ALA A 231 13.26 43.59 24.37
N LEU A 232 14.04 42.53 24.17
CA LEU A 232 15.50 42.62 24.11
C LEU A 232 15.97 43.55 22.97
N ALA A 233 15.37 43.45 21.79
CA ALA A 233 15.67 44.32 20.66
C ALA A 233 15.34 45.79 20.95
N THR A 234 14.20 46.07 21.60
CA THR A 234 13.84 47.43 21.98
C THR A 234 14.80 48.05 23.00
N VAL A 235 15.23 47.27 24.01
CA VAL A 235 16.19 47.74 25.02
C VAL A 235 17.56 47.98 24.39
N ALA A 236 18.03 47.07 23.51
CA ALA A 236 19.28 47.26 22.79
C ALA A 236 19.25 48.51 21.90
N ALA A 237 18.16 48.74 21.16
CA ALA A 237 17.99 49.94 20.35
C ALA A 237 18.00 51.21 21.22
N MET A 238 17.30 51.22 22.36
CA MET A 238 17.33 52.34 23.29
C MET A 238 18.75 52.64 23.81
N LEU A 239 19.51 51.62 24.19
CA LEU A 239 20.89 51.79 24.64
C LEU A 239 21.79 52.39 23.54
N VAL A 240 21.62 51.97 22.29
CA VAL A 240 22.33 52.54 21.14
C VAL A 240 21.95 54.00 20.93
N PHE A 241 20.68 54.36 21.01
CA PHE A 241 20.27 55.76 20.88
C PHE A 241 20.83 56.62 22.03
N VAL A 242 20.75 56.14 23.27
CA VAL A 242 21.30 56.84 24.43
C VAL A 242 22.81 57.03 24.28
N THR A 243 23.56 56.00 23.87
CA THR A 243 25.00 56.13 23.63
C THR A 243 25.31 57.11 22.50
N ILE A 244 24.54 57.13 21.41
CA ILE A 244 24.71 58.13 20.34
C ILE A 244 24.47 59.55 20.86
N PHE A 245 23.40 59.77 21.64
CA PHE A 245 23.08 61.10 22.17
C PHE A 245 24.09 61.59 23.20
N VAL A 246 24.51 60.73 24.13
CA VAL A 246 25.52 61.05 25.15
C VAL A 246 26.87 61.33 24.50
N ASN A 247 27.29 60.48 23.56
CA ASN A 247 28.53 60.66 22.82
C ASN A 247 28.53 61.95 21.99
N LYS A 248 27.36 62.32 21.41
CA LYS A 248 27.19 63.60 20.72
C LYS A 248 27.23 64.81 21.67
N SER A 249 26.69 64.69 22.89
CA SER A 249 26.70 65.78 23.87
C SER A 249 28.07 66.04 24.49
N GLU A 250 28.92 65.02 24.61
CA GLU A 250 30.27 65.15 25.17
C GLU A 250 31.34 65.53 24.12
N GLY A 251 30.96 65.73 22.85
CA GLY A 251 31.89 66.21 21.81
C GLY A 251 33.03 65.25 21.50
N LEU A 252 32.92 63.98 21.89
CA LEU A 252 33.93 62.96 21.66
C LEU A 252 33.91 62.60 20.17
N LYS A 253 34.91 63.13 19.46
CA LYS A 253 35.20 62.84 18.06
C LYS A 253 35.36 61.32 17.94
N THR A 254 34.46 60.68 17.18
CA THR A 254 34.40 59.24 16.92
C THR A 254 35.78 58.62 16.79
N TRP A 255 36.26 58.03 17.88
CA TRP A 255 37.44 57.16 17.88
C TRP A 255 37.03 55.96 17.04
N LYS A 256 37.50 55.94 15.79
CA LYS A 256 37.46 54.77 14.94
C LYS A 256 38.53 53.83 15.49
N ASP A 257 38.11 52.84 16.27
CA ASP A 257 39.00 51.85 16.89
C ASP A 257 39.54 50.91 15.82
N SER A 258 40.52 51.39 15.05
CA SER A 258 41.50 50.50 14.42
C SER A 258 42.42 50.01 15.54
N ALA A 259 41.97 48.99 16.27
CA ALA A 259 42.82 48.22 17.16
C ALA A 259 43.86 47.45 16.34
N LEU A 260 44.95 48.14 15.99
CA LEU A 260 46.18 47.57 15.45
C LEU A 260 47.36 48.41 15.98
N PRO A 261 47.85 48.15 17.20
CA PRO A 261 49.08 48.76 17.67
C PRO A 261 50.26 47.90 17.20
N PHE A 262 51.00 48.37 16.20
CA PHE A 262 52.36 47.89 15.96
C PHE A 262 53.28 49.05 15.58
N VAL A 263 53.76 49.70 16.64
CA VAL A 263 55.13 50.25 16.85
C VAL A 263 55.97 50.50 15.57
N VAL A 264 56.20 51.79 15.25
CA VAL A 264 57.51 52.29 14.78
C VAL A 264 57.70 53.73 15.34
N PRO A 265 58.78 54.03 16.09
CA PRO A 265 59.04 55.34 16.73
C PRO A 265 59.38 56.48 15.74
N ASP A 266 59.11 57.71 16.17
CA ASP A 266 59.43 58.98 15.49
C ASP A 266 60.93 59.31 15.50
N ALA A 267 61.36 60.09 14.51
CA ALA A 267 62.76 60.30 14.13
C ALA A 267 63.67 61.00 15.15
N GLU A 268 63.14 61.50 16.27
CA GLU A 268 63.92 62.10 17.36
C GLU A 268 64.60 61.06 18.25
N ASP A 269 63.99 59.88 18.43
CA ASP A 269 64.51 58.78 19.27
C ASP A 269 65.65 57.98 18.61
N LEU A 270 65.87 58.16 17.30
CA LEU A 270 66.93 57.51 16.53
C LEU A 270 68.33 58.06 16.86
N SER A 271 68.42 59.32 17.30
CA SER A 271 69.71 59.98 17.60
C SER A 271 70.31 59.54 18.95
N GLU A 272 69.47 59.26 19.94
CA GLU A 272 69.91 58.74 21.24
C GLU A 272 70.30 57.25 21.16
N MET A 273 69.60 56.47 20.32
CA MET A 273 69.92 55.06 20.08
C MET A 273 71.25 54.85 19.33
N GLU A 274 71.69 55.81 18.51
CA GLU A 274 73.01 55.76 17.85
C GLU A 274 74.16 55.98 18.85
N GLY A 275 73.95 56.81 19.87
CA GLY A 275 74.90 57.00 20.97
C GLY A 275 75.16 55.73 21.79
N VAL A 276 74.11 54.95 22.03
CA VAL A 276 74.19 53.67 22.77
C VAL A 276 74.76 52.54 21.89
N ALA A 277 74.41 52.50 20.60
CA ALA A 277 74.92 51.49 19.66
C ALA A 277 76.44 51.58 19.47
N LYS A 278 77.02 52.79 19.49
CA LYS A 278 78.47 53.01 19.38
C LYS A 278 79.27 52.50 20.58
N VAL A 279 78.67 52.49 21.78
CA VAL A 279 79.28 51.94 23.00
C VAL A 279 79.28 50.41 22.99
N LEU A 280 78.32 49.79 22.29
CA LEU A 280 78.16 48.34 22.19
C LEU A 280 78.85 47.72 20.96
N GLY A 281 79.57 48.52 20.15
CA GLY A 281 80.25 48.04 18.94
C GLY A 281 79.26 47.54 17.87
N LEU A 282 78.07 48.15 17.78
CA LEU A 282 77.03 47.81 16.82
C LEU A 282 76.86 48.96 15.82
N LYS A 283 76.75 48.64 14.53
CA LYS A 283 76.45 49.61 13.47
C LYS A 283 75.08 49.28 12.87
N LEU A 284 74.25 50.31 12.72
CA LEU A 284 72.98 50.23 12.00
C LEU A 284 73.23 50.37 10.50
N GLU A 285 72.84 49.35 9.73
CA GLU A 285 72.81 49.44 8.27
C GLU A 285 71.37 49.35 7.75
N VAL A 286 71.07 50.21 6.79
CA VAL A 286 69.78 50.22 6.09
C VAL A 286 69.89 49.20 4.97
N THR A 287 69.11 48.13 5.09
CA THR A 287 69.06 47.10 4.05
C THR A 287 68.32 47.68 2.82
N GLU A 288 68.64 47.26 1.60
CA GLU A 288 68.07 47.79 0.34
C GLU A 288 66.53 47.75 0.27
N THR A 289 65.87 47.04 1.19
CA THR A 289 64.41 47.00 1.37
C THR A 289 63.86 48.07 2.33
N GLY A 290 64.68 49.05 2.75
CA GLY A 290 64.27 50.19 3.56
C GLY A 290 64.01 49.87 5.03
N ARG A 291 64.53 48.75 5.55
CA ARG A 291 64.46 48.39 6.98
C ARG A 291 65.81 48.52 7.65
N TYR A 292 65.81 49.02 8.88
CA TYR A 292 66.97 49.21 9.72
C TYR A 292 67.31 47.90 10.45
N ALA A 293 68.55 47.41 10.33
CA ALA A 293 69.05 46.25 11.04
C ALA A 293 70.35 46.57 11.81
N LEU A 294 70.46 46.05 13.03
CA LEU A 294 71.65 46.19 13.88
C LEU A 294 72.63 45.04 13.59
N VAL A 295 73.87 45.37 13.22
CA VAL A 295 74.92 44.38 12.94
C VAL A 295 76.15 44.70 13.80
N LEU A 296 76.83 43.68 14.34
CA LEU A 296 78.08 43.87 15.09
C LEU A 296 79.16 44.46 14.17
N SER A 297 79.74 45.60 14.56
CA SER A 297 80.94 46.14 13.92
C SER A 297 82.14 45.35 14.42
N HIS A 298 82.81 44.65 13.51
CA HIS A 298 84.04 43.92 13.82
C HIS A 298 85.26 44.83 13.83
#